data_AF-A0A0K1ERF1-F1
#
_entry.id   AF-A0A0K1ERF1-F1
#
_cell.length_a   1.000
_cell.length_b   1.000
_cell.length_c   1.000
_cell.angle_alpha   90.00
_cell.angle_beta   90.00
_cell.angle_gamma   90.00
#
_symmetry.space_group_name_H-M   'P 1'
#
loop_
_entity.id
_entity.type
_entity.pdbx_description
1 polymer ?
#
loop_
_entity_poly.entity_id
_entity_poly.type
_entity_poly.pdbx_seq_one_letter_code
_entity_poly.pdbx_strand_id
1 'polypeptide(L)'
;MGKNVIVSEETLRDLLEAHASLSAWYYVLWNALRRAGGTANAPDGSERAAFLERIAQEYPELAAMARSLGEPRMFVPAPPSVAPPPLVGSAGGNEPTTAVEPATARARERQGGGSEPEGEGGRS
;
A
#
# COMPACT_ATOMS: atom_id res chain seq x y z
N MET A 1 -13.66 -15.24 15.90
CA MET A 1 -14.15 -14.18 16.80
C MET A 1 -13.23 -12.98 16.64
N GLY A 2 -13.59 -12.02 15.78
CA GLY A 2 -12.77 -10.84 15.51
C GLY A 2 -12.85 -9.88 16.70
N LYS A 3 -11.72 -9.57 17.32
CA LYS A 3 -11.64 -8.57 18.39
C LYS A 3 -11.62 -7.20 17.70
N ASN A 4 -12.70 -6.44 17.81
CA ASN A 4 -12.69 -5.04 17.39
C ASN A 4 -11.83 -4.25 18.38
N VAL A 5 -10.62 -3.88 17.96
CA VAL A 5 -9.72 -3.03 18.74
C VAL A 5 -10.04 -1.59 18.34
N ILE A 6 -10.56 -0.81 19.28
CA ILE A 6 -10.81 0.62 19.09
C ILE A 6 -9.49 1.35 19.39
N VAL A 7 -8.89 1.96 18.37
CA VAL A 7 -7.64 2.73 18.47
C VAL A 7 -7.99 4.22 18.45
N SER A 8 -7.34 5.04 19.28
CA SER A 8 -7.55 6.49 19.24
C SER A 8 -7.04 7.08 17.93
N GLU A 9 -7.63 8.19 17.49
CA GLU A 9 -7.18 8.90 16.28
C GLU A 9 -5.71 9.36 16.39
N GLU A 10 -5.30 9.78 17.60
CA GLU A 10 -3.92 10.16 17.90
C GLU A 10 -2.95 9.00 17.67
N THR A 11 -3.25 7.80 18.20
CA THR A 11 -2.41 6.62 17.97
C THR A 11 -2.35 6.24 16.49
N LEU A 12 -3.44 6.41 15.73
CA LEU A 12 -3.42 6.19 14.29
C LEU A 12 -2.53 7.20 13.57
N ARG A 13 -2.59 8.48 13.95
CA ARG A 13 -1.74 9.54 13.40
C ARG A 13 -0.26 9.22 13.67
N ASP A 14 0.08 8.91 14.92
CA ASP A 14 1.46 8.60 15.32
C ASP A 14 2.02 7.38 14.57
N LEU A 15 1.21 6.33 14.42
CA LEU A 15 1.59 5.14 13.64
C LEU A 15 1.83 5.46 12.17
N LEU A 16 0.99 6.30 11.56
CA LEU A 16 1.14 6.72 10.18
C LEU A 16 2.38 7.61 9.99
N GLU A 17 2.64 8.53 10.90
CA GLU A 17 3.83 9.39 10.88
C GLU A 17 5.12 8.57 11.07
N ALA A 18 5.12 7.61 11.99
CA ALA A 18 6.23 6.69 12.18
C ALA A 18 6.47 5.84 10.92
N HIS A 19 5.39 5.33 10.30
CA HIS A 19 5.49 4.56 9.06
C HIS A 19 6.02 5.39 7.88
N ALA A 20 5.53 6.62 7.72
CA ALA A 20 5.99 7.55 6.69
C ALA A 20 7.47 7.89 6.88
N SER A 21 7.88 8.17 8.12
CA SER A 21 9.27 8.47 8.48
C SER A 21 10.19 7.29 8.18
N LEU A 22 9.82 6.08 8.60
CA LEU A 22 10.59 4.86 8.33
C LEU A 22 10.73 4.59 6.83
N SER A 23 9.66 4.80 6.07
CA SER A 23 9.66 4.63 4.61
C SER A 23 10.58 5.64 3.93
N ALA A 24 10.56 6.89 4.36
CA ALA A 24 11.47 7.92 3.85
C ALA A 24 12.94 7.55 4.10
N TRP A 25 13.27 7.10 5.31
CA TRP A 25 14.62 6.64 5.65
C TRP A 25 15.06 5.44 4.81
N TYR A 26 14.17 4.46 4.58
CA TYR A 26 14.46 3.32 3.72
C TYR A 26 14.85 3.75 2.31
N TYR A 27 14.10 4.66 1.70
CA TYR A 27 14.42 5.15 0.35
C TYR A 27 15.72 5.97 0.31
N VAL A 28 15.98 6.79 1.33
CA VAL A 28 17.24 7.55 1.44
C VAL A 28 18.43 6.59 1.54
N LEU A 29 18.34 5.57 2.39
CA LEU A 29 19.37 4.55 2.56
C LEU A 29 19.60 3.78 1.25
N TRP A 30 18.53 3.31 0.61
CA TRP A 30 18.63 2.59 -0.66
C TRP A 30 19.27 3.44 -1.77
N ASN A 31 18.92 4.72 -1.84
CA ASN A 31 19.54 5.66 -2.78
C ASN A 31 21.03 5.87 -2.47
N ALA A 32 21.41 5.99 -1.20
CA ALA A 32 22.81 6.09 -0.80
C ALA A 32 23.60 4.83 -1.17
N LEU A 33 23.04 3.65 -0.90
CA LEU A 33 23.65 2.36 -1.22
C LEU A 33 23.89 2.20 -2.73
N ARG A 34 22.87 2.52 -3.54
CA ARG A 34 23.00 2.49 -5.01
C ARG A 34 24.04 3.48 -5.52
N ARG A 35 24.12 4.69 -4.97
CA ARG A 35 25.15 5.68 -5.34
C ARG A 35 26.56 5.20 -4.99
N ALA A 36 26.71 4.41 -3.94
CA ALA A 36 27.97 3.77 -3.57
C ALA A 36 28.28 2.50 -4.40
N GLY A 37 27.43 2.13 -5.37
CA GLY A 37 27.59 0.89 -6.15
C GLY A 37 27.31 -0.38 -5.35
N GLY A 38 26.72 -0.26 -4.16
CA GLY A 38 26.41 -1.39 -3.30
C GLY A 38 25.08 -2.04 -3.64
N THR A 39 24.92 -3.28 -3.20
CA THR A 39 23.66 -4.04 -3.24
C THR A 39 23.36 -4.55 -1.84
N ALA A 40 22.08 -4.53 -1.44
CA ALA A 40 21.63 -5.17 -0.20
C ALA A 40 20.49 -6.13 -0.53
N ASN A 41 20.51 -7.28 0.15
CA ASN A 41 19.45 -8.27 0.07
C ASN A 41 18.49 -8.07 1.24
N ALA A 42 17.25 -8.53 1.07
CA ALA A 42 16.32 -8.60 2.18
C ALA A 42 16.87 -9.59 3.23
N PRO A 43 16.79 -9.26 4.53
CA PRO A 43 17.31 -10.13 5.56
C PRO A 43 16.53 -11.44 5.62
N ASP A 44 17.22 -12.55 5.84
CA ASP A 44 16.57 -13.84 6.03
C ASP A 44 15.99 -13.99 7.46
N GLY A 45 15.31 -15.13 7.70
CA GLY A 45 14.68 -15.39 8.99
C GLY A 45 15.67 -15.43 10.16
N SER A 46 16.89 -15.92 9.92
CA SER A 46 17.94 -16.06 10.93
C SER A 46 18.61 -14.73 11.26
N GLU A 47 18.89 -13.91 10.24
CA GLU A 47 19.39 -12.54 10.38
C GLU A 47 18.39 -11.68 11.16
N ARG A 48 17.10 -11.84 10.84
CA ARG A 48 16.04 -11.15 11.58
C ARG A 48 15.92 -11.63 13.02
N ALA A 49 16.02 -12.93 13.29
CA ALA A 49 15.99 -13.45 14.65
C ALA A 49 17.18 -12.92 15.48
N ALA A 50 18.39 -12.91 14.90
CA ALA A 50 19.58 -12.35 15.54
C ALA A 50 19.43 -10.85 15.83
N PHE A 51 18.80 -10.09 14.92
CA PHE A 51 18.49 -8.69 15.16
C PHE A 51 17.52 -8.50 16.33
N LEU A 52 16.43 -9.27 16.38
CA LEU A 52 15.46 -9.20 17.49
C LEU A 52 16.06 -9.59 18.84
N GLU A 53 16.94 -10.60 18.86
CA GLU A 53 17.65 -10.99 20.07
C GLU A 53 18.59 -9.87 20.55
N ARG A 54 19.28 -9.20 19.63
CA ARG A 54 20.10 -8.04 19.96
C ARG A 54 19.28 -6.89 20.53
N ILE A 55 18.12 -6.58 19.93
CA ILE A 55 17.19 -5.57 20.46
C ILE A 55 16.75 -5.94 21.88
N ALA A 56 16.44 -7.21 22.15
CA ALA A 56 16.04 -7.67 23.47
C ALA A 56 17.15 -7.56 24.52
N GLN A 57 18.42 -7.62 24.10
CA GLN A 57 19.59 -7.48 24.97
C GLN A 57 19.94 -6.01 25.23
N GLU A 58 19.89 -5.17 24.19
CA GLU A 58 20.22 -3.74 24.27
C GLU A 58 19.09 -2.93 24.93
N TYR A 59 17.83 -3.35 24.74
CA TYR A 59 16.63 -2.68 25.25
C TYR A 59 15.74 -3.68 26.01
N PRO A 60 16.06 -3.99 27.29
CA PRO A 60 15.34 -4.99 28.08
C PRO A 60 13.84 -4.74 28.20
N GLU A 61 13.40 -3.48 28.17
CA GLU A 61 11.99 -3.07 28.19
C GLU A 61 11.22 -3.51 26.93
N LEU A 62 11.93 -3.68 25.81
CA LEU A 62 11.35 -4.16 24.55
C LEU A 62 11.47 -5.68 24.41
N ALA A 63 12.17 -6.37 25.30
CA ALA A 63 12.52 -7.78 25.14
C ALA A 63 11.29 -8.70 25.01
N ALA A 64 10.23 -8.45 25.78
CA ALA A 64 8.98 -9.21 25.67
C ALA A 64 8.31 -9.01 24.29
N MET A 65 8.30 -7.77 23.80
CA MET A 65 7.75 -7.43 22.50
C MET A 65 8.59 -8.03 21.36
N ALA A 66 9.91 -7.87 21.41
CA ALA A 66 10.83 -8.43 20.42
C ALA A 66 10.66 -9.94 20.27
N ARG A 67 10.57 -10.68 21.39
CA ARG A 67 10.33 -12.14 21.37
C ARG A 67 8.96 -12.52 20.81
N SER A 68 7.95 -11.64 20.92
CA SER A 68 6.62 -11.89 20.37
C SER A 68 6.52 -11.70 18.85
N LEU A 69 7.49 -10.99 18.24
CA LEU A 69 7.42 -10.61 16.82
C LEU A 69 7.75 -11.75 15.84
N GLY A 70 8.17 -12.94 16.32
CA GLY A 70 8.21 -14.21 15.59
C GLY A 70 8.77 -14.14 14.16
N GLU A 71 8.41 -15.03 13.24
CA GLU A 71 8.64 -14.79 11.81
C GLU A 71 7.57 -13.82 11.25
N PRO A 72 7.90 -12.98 10.24
CA PRO A 72 6.91 -12.17 9.56
C PRO A 72 5.78 -13.05 9.02
N ARG A 73 4.54 -12.71 9.33
CA ARG A 73 3.39 -13.38 8.73
C ARG A 73 3.47 -13.17 7.22
N MET A 74 3.42 -14.25 6.44
CA MET A 74 3.25 -14.12 5.00
C MET A 74 2.02 -13.25 4.72
N PHE A 75 2.18 -12.25 3.85
CA PHE A 75 1.06 -11.48 3.38
C PHE A 75 0.12 -12.42 2.62
N VAL A 76 -1.03 -12.72 3.22
CA VAL A 76 -2.12 -13.43 2.55
C VAL A 76 -3.11 -12.36 2.11
N PRO A 77 -3.26 -12.10 0.80
CA PRO A 77 -4.31 -11.21 0.32
C PRO A 77 -5.66 -11.69 0.84
N ALA A 78 -6.52 -10.76 1.24
CA ALA A 78 -7.85 -11.10 1.72
C ALA A 78 -8.56 -11.99 0.68
N PRO A 79 -9.19 -13.10 1.10
CA PRO A 79 -9.93 -13.93 0.16
C PRO A 79 -10.97 -13.05 -0.55
N PRO A 80 -11.19 -13.25 -1.86
CA PRO A 80 -12.19 -12.48 -2.60
C PRO A 80 -13.51 -12.56 -1.85
N SER A 81 -14.14 -11.41 -1.62
CA SER A 81 -15.42 -11.31 -0.92
C SER A 81 -16.44 -12.18 -1.65
N VAL A 82 -16.72 -13.36 -1.11
CA VAL A 82 -17.81 -14.20 -1.60
C VAL A 82 -19.08 -13.44 -1.21
N ALA A 83 -19.82 -12.98 -2.22
CA ALA A 83 -21.09 -12.30 -2.01
C ALA A 83 -21.94 -13.12 -1.02
N PRO A 84 -22.53 -12.50 0.02
CA PRO A 84 -23.41 -13.21 0.94
C PRO A 84 -24.55 -13.85 0.13
N PRO A 85 -24.99 -15.07 0.50
CA PRO A 85 -26.09 -15.73 -0.20
C PRO A 85 -27.33 -14.83 -0.18
N PRO A 86 -28.10 -14.76 -1.28
CA PRO A 86 -29.24 -13.88 -1.38
C PRO A 86 -30.27 -14.26 -0.31
N LEU A 87 -30.65 -13.28 0.51
CA LEU A 87 -31.84 -13.33 1.35
C LEU A 87 -33.06 -13.47 0.43
N VAL A 88 -33.60 -14.68 0.33
CA VAL A 88 -34.89 -14.93 -0.32
C VAL A 88 -35.96 -14.34 0.59
N GLY A 89 -36.51 -13.19 0.20
CA GLY A 89 -37.49 -12.47 1.02
C GLY A 89 -38.18 -11.33 0.28
N SER A 90 -39.13 -11.69 -0.58
CA SER A 90 -40.37 -10.98 -0.92
C SER A 90 -40.36 -9.47 -1.23
N ALA A 91 -40.54 -9.18 -2.52
CA ALA A 91 -41.32 -8.11 -3.14
C ALA A 91 -41.77 -6.89 -2.31
N GLY A 92 -41.35 -5.71 -2.78
CA GLY A 92 -42.18 -4.50 -2.76
C GLY A 92 -41.45 -3.19 -2.44
N GLY A 93 -41.27 -2.33 -3.45
CA GLY A 93 -41.24 -0.88 -3.24
C GLY A 93 -40.04 -0.09 -3.79
N ASN A 94 -40.25 0.55 -4.94
CA ASN A 94 -39.66 1.80 -5.46
C ASN A 94 -38.12 1.98 -5.60
N GLU A 95 -37.72 2.13 -6.86
CA GLU A 95 -36.49 2.75 -7.37
C GLU A 95 -36.43 4.29 -7.08
N PRO A 96 -35.28 5.00 -7.23
CA PRO A 96 -34.42 4.97 -8.43
C PRO A 96 -32.90 4.91 -8.21
N THR A 97 -32.25 4.23 -9.17
CA THR A 97 -31.02 4.62 -9.89
C THR A 97 -30.05 5.57 -9.17
N THR A 98 -28.93 5.00 -8.69
CA THR A 98 -27.63 5.70 -8.68
C THR A 98 -26.60 4.81 -9.38
N ALA A 99 -26.56 4.92 -10.71
CA ALA A 99 -25.45 4.42 -11.50
C ALA A 99 -24.23 5.31 -11.24
N VAL A 100 -23.40 4.93 -10.25
CA VAL A 100 -22.07 5.51 -10.10
C VAL A 100 -21.16 4.84 -11.12
N GLU A 101 -21.05 5.46 -12.29
CA GLU A 101 -20.04 5.14 -13.31
C GLU A 101 -18.65 5.54 -12.79
N PRO A 102 -17.65 4.65 -12.69
CA PRO A 102 -16.27 5.05 -12.46
C PRO A 102 -15.52 4.97 -13.80
N ALA A 103 -15.46 6.05 -14.57
CA ALA A 103 -14.72 6.05 -15.84
C ALA A 103 -14.12 7.40 -16.24
N THR A 104 -13.40 8.08 -15.35
CA THR A 104 -12.55 9.24 -15.72
C THR A 104 -11.06 8.94 -15.59
N ALA A 105 -10.62 7.77 -16.05
CA ALA A 105 -9.19 7.41 -16.11
C ALA A 105 -8.68 7.03 -17.52
N ARG A 106 -9.46 7.17 -18.60
CA ARG A 106 -9.04 6.74 -19.95
C ARG A 106 -9.19 7.77 -21.08
N ALA A 107 -9.14 9.06 -20.76
CA ALA A 107 -9.24 10.13 -21.76
C ALA A 107 -7.98 10.99 -21.95
N ARG A 108 -6.77 10.48 -21.62
CA ARG A 108 -5.51 11.20 -21.89
C ARG A 108 -4.49 10.47 -22.77
N GLU A 109 -4.91 9.42 -23.48
CA GLU A 109 -4.03 8.71 -24.44
C GLU A 109 -4.50 8.80 -25.91
N ARG A 110 -5.39 9.74 -26.28
CA ARG A 110 -5.85 9.92 -27.67
C ARG A 110 -5.72 11.33 -28.28
N GLN A 111 -4.95 12.22 -27.66
CA GLN A 111 -4.60 13.53 -28.26
C GLN A 111 -3.09 13.72 -28.21
N GLY A 112 -2.42 13.22 -29.25
CA GLY A 112 -0.97 13.38 -29.42
C GLY A 112 -0.44 12.55 -30.58
N GLY A 113 -1.20 12.44 -31.67
CA GLY A 113 -0.84 11.67 -32.86
C GLY A 113 -1.41 12.31 -34.11
N GLY A 114 -0.62 13.25 -34.65
CA GLY A 114 -0.45 13.70 -36.04
C GLY A 114 -1.62 13.71 -37.04
N SER A 115 -1.76 14.84 -37.73
CA SER A 115 -1.78 14.89 -39.20
C SER A 115 -1.80 16.35 -39.70
N GLU A 116 -0.80 16.70 -40.53
CA GLU A 116 -0.83 17.83 -41.48
C GLU A 116 -2.07 17.77 -42.40
N PRO A 117 -2.37 18.88 -43.10
CA PRO A 117 -2.16 18.80 -44.54
C PRO A 117 -1.54 20.05 -45.18
N GLU A 118 -0.84 19.76 -46.28
CA GLU A 118 -0.26 20.65 -47.28
C GLU A 118 -1.28 21.62 -47.91
N GLY A 119 -0.79 22.76 -48.42
CA GLY A 119 -1.34 23.34 -49.65
C GLY A 119 -1.51 24.87 -49.70
N GLU A 120 -0.61 25.49 -50.46
CA GLU A 120 -0.92 26.48 -51.51
C GLU A 120 -1.08 27.99 -51.16
N GLY A 121 -0.33 28.83 -51.89
CA GLY A 121 -0.76 30.19 -52.25
C GLY A 121 0.19 31.34 -51.87
N GLY A 122 0.98 31.82 -52.83
CA GLY A 122 1.86 32.99 -52.67
C GLY A 122 1.19 34.36 -52.91
N ARG A 123 2.07 35.38 -53.00
CA ARG A 123 1.85 36.83 -53.20
C ARG A 123 1.44 37.58 -51.93
N SER A 124 2.02 38.72 -51.56
CA SER A 124 2.71 39.77 -52.30
C SER A 124 3.75 40.47 -51.42
#